data_AF-A0A9Q0N3M7-F1
#
_entry.id   AF-A0A9Q0N3M7-F1
#
_cell.length_a   1.000
_cell.length_b   1.000
_cell.length_c   1.000
_cell.angle_alpha   90.00
_cell.angle_beta   90.00
_cell.angle_gamma   90.00
#
_symmetry.space_group_name_H-M   'P 1'
#
loop_
_entity.id
_entity.type
_entity.pdbx_description
1 polymer ?
#
loop_
_entity_poly.entity_id
_entity_poly.type
_entity_poly.pdbx_seq_one_letter_code
_entity_poly.pdbx_strand_id
1 'polypeptide(L)'
;MYYHLVCKRFATNEMNSIFVTILFACLAGLVFTDEASDLKQKFQQVHLSCSARTLFNPIGIKYLIDLNFNAAQRIPNHDCFEKCVFQSIGTVTPTGLDNNKILALAAIFQPQTIPQTQIQLAKCSSLYNPNNFDCAAAWRLYLCLQNGESTLSQPKAPTCAVVRAAWN
;
A
#
# COMPACT_ATOMS: atom_id res chain seq x y z
N MET A 1 -44.10 4.39 -18.25
CA MET A 1 -42.98 3.81 -19.01
C MET A 1 -42.22 2.87 -18.08
N TYR A 2 -42.42 1.58 -18.27
CA TYR A 2 -41.70 0.49 -17.60
C TYR A 2 -40.48 0.12 -18.44
N TYR A 3 -39.31 -0.09 -17.84
CA TYR A 3 -38.33 -1.04 -18.38
C TYR A 3 -37.61 -1.80 -17.28
N HIS A 4 -37.50 -3.10 -17.54
CA HIS A 4 -37.12 -4.21 -16.66
C HIS A 4 -35.63 -4.27 -16.36
N LEU A 5 -35.28 -4.51 -15.09
CA LEU A 5 -34.06 -5.21 -14.71
C LEU A 5 -34.25 -6.71 -15.00
N VAL A 6 -33.51 -7.25 -15.96
CA VAL A 6 -33.35 -8.70 -16.14
C VAL A 6 -32.03 -9.10 -15.48
N CYS A 7 -32.10 -9.56 -14.23
CA CYS A 7 -31.06 -10.40 -13.65
C CYS A 7 -31.12 -11.78 -14.34
N LYS A 8 -30.27 -12.00 -15.34
CA LYS A 8 -30.11 -13.34 -15.93
C LYS A 8 -29.14 -14.14 -15.06
N ARG A 9 -29.69 -15.03 -14.22
CA ARG A 9 -28.92 -16.14 -13.61
C ARG A 9 -28.36 -17.00 -14.73
N PHE A 10 -27.04 -17.12 -14.81
CA PHE A 10 -26.40 -18.30 -15.38
C PHE A 10 -25.79 -19.09 -14.23
N ALA A 11 -26.47 -20.19 -13.90
CA ALA A 11 -25.89 -21.29 -13.14
C ALA A 11 -25.96 -22.51 -14.06
N THR A 12 -24.82 -22.99 -14.53
CA THR A 12 -24.58 -24.41 -14.80
C THR A 12 -23.09 -24.64 -14.94
N ASN A 13 -22.56 -25.40 -13.98
CA ASN A 13 -21.54 -26.44 -14.09
C ASN A 13 -20.70 -26.44 -15.38
N GLU A 14 -19.42 -26.14 -15.25
CA GLU A 14 -18.35 -27.12 -15.47
C GLU A 14 -17.13 -26.73 -14.62
N MET A 15 -16.66 -27.70 -13.82
CA MET A 15 -15.46 -27.60 -13.01
C MET A 15 -14.22 -27.59 -13.91
N ASN A 16 -13.31 -26.65 -13.57
CA ASN A 16 -11.90 -26.54 -13.92
C ASN A 16 -11.58 -25.35 -14.84
N SER A 17 -10.74 -24.46 -14.30
CA SER A 17 -10.03 -23.40 -15.04
C SER A 17 -10.72 -22.02 -15.17
N ILE A 18 -11.29 -21.47 -14.11
CA ILE A 18 -11.68 -20.03 -14.01
C ILE A 18 -11.42 -19.50 -12.60
N PHE A 19 -10.16 -19.20 -12.25
CA PHE A 19 -9.82 -18.43 -11.04
C PHE A 19 -9.07 -17.13 -11.36
N VAL A 20 -9.06 -16.70 -12.62
CA VAL A 20 -8.34 -15.50 -13.09
C VAL A 20 -9.30 -14.40 -13.60
N THR A 21 -10.62 -14.57 -13.49
CA THR A 21 -11.57 -13.67 -14.20
C THR A 21 -12.69 -13.09 -13.34
N ILE A 22 -12.46 -12.88 -12.04
CA ILE A 22 -13.36 -12.09 -11.19
C ILE A 22 -12.55 -11.02 -10.44
N LEU A 23 -12.04 -10.04 -11.19
CA LEU A 23 -11.52 -8.78 -10.64
C LEU A 23 -11.73 -7.61 -11.62
N PHE A 24 -12.75 -7.74 -12.49
CA PHE A 24 -13.07 -6.77 -13.53
C PHE A 24 -14.60 -6.59 -13.61
N ALA A 25 -15.16 -5.75 -12.74
CA ALA A 25 -16.42 -5.04 -13.00
C ALA A 25 -16.65 -4.02 -11.89
N CYS A 26 -16.43 -2.75 -12.21
CA CYS A 26 -17.14 -1.55 -11.73
C CYS A 26 -16.25 -0.31 -11.90
N LEU A 27 -15.94 0.05 -13.14
CA LEU A 27 -15.43 1.37 -13.51
C LEU A 27 -16.40 1.99 -14.53
N ALA A 28 -17.56 2.41 -14.05
CA ALA A 28 -18.43 3.34 -14.74
C ALA A 28 -19.29 4.06 -13.69
N GLY A 29 -18.88 5.25 -13.26
CA GLY A 29 -19.64 6.05 -12.31
C GLY A 29 -18.94 7.34 -11.92
N LEU A 30 -19.27 8.41 -12.67
CA LEU A 30 -19.30 9.83 -12.27
C LEU A 30 -18.02 10.45 -11.67
N VAL A 31 -17.31 11.21 -12.52
CA VAL A 31 -16.12 12.01 -12.22
C VAL A 31 -16.51 13.24 -11.38
N PHE A 32 -16.28 13.14 -10.07
CA PHE A 32 -15.85 14.26 -9.23
C PHE A 32 -14.54 13.80 -8.58
N THR A 33 -13.41 14.09 -9.21
CA THR A 33 -12.10 13.67 -8.70
C THR A 33 -11.69 14.65 -7.62
N ASP A 34 -12.04 14.36 -6.36
CA ASP A 34 -11.27 14.93 -5.26
C ASP A 34 -9.82 14.42 -5.38
N GLU A 35 -8.83 15.28 -5.13
CA GLU A 35 -7.40 14.95 -5.28
C GLU A 35 -6.96 13.75 -4.41
N ALA A 36 -7.65 13.50 -3.30
CA ALA A 36 -7.41 12.36 -2.42
C ALA A 36 -7.95 11.04 -3.02
N SER A 37 -9.07 11.06 -3.75
CA SER A 37 -9.59 9.92 -4.51
C SER A 37 -8.62 9.49 -5.61
N ASP A 38 -8.06 10.45 -6.35
CA ASP A 38 -7.07 10.19 -7.40
C ASP A 38 -5.77 9.63 -6.82
N LEU A 39 -5.27 10.22 -5.72
CA LEU A 39 -4.07 9.73 -5.04
C LEU A 39 -4.27 8.32 -4.47
N LYS A 40 -5.46 8.03 -3.93
CA LYS A 40 -5.83 6.69 -3.44
C LYS A 40 -5.83 5.65 -4.56
N GLN A 41 -6.47 5.96 -5.69
CA GLN A 41 -6.52 5.06 -6.84
C GLN A 41 -5.11 4.84 -7.42
N LYS A 42 -4.32 5.91 -7.55
CA LYS A 42 -2.93 5.82 -7.99
C LYS A 42 -2.10 4.95 -7.06
N PHE A 43 -2.25 5.10 -5.75
CA PHE A 43 -1.53 4.30 -4.76
C PHE A 43 -1.84 2.80 -4.89
N GLN A 44 -3.11 2.44 -5.07
CA GLN A 44 -3.54 1.06 -5.30
C GLN A 44 -2.96 0.49 -6.61
N GLN A 45 -3.01 1.24 -7.70
CA GLN A 45 -2.44 0.84 -8.99
C GLN A 45 -0.92 0.65 -8.90
N VAL A 46 -0.22 1.53 -8.18
CA VAL A 46 1.22 1.42 -7.93
C VAL A 46 1.53 0.15 -7.15
N HIS A 47 0.77 -0.18 -6.10
CA HIS A 47 0.98 -1.41 -5.34
C HIS A 47 0.84 -2.66 -6.20
N LEU A 48 -0.19 -2.72 -7.04
CA LEU A 48 -0.40 -3.83 -7.98
C LEU A 48 0.73 -3.93 -9.00
N SER A 49 1.12 -2.82 -9.62
CA SER A 49 2.21 -2.79 -10.59
C SER A 49 3.55 -3.18 -9.95
N CYS A 50 3.85 -2.71 -8.74
CA CYS A 50 5.10 -3.02 -8.07
C CYS A 50 5.15 -4.47 -7.59
N SER A 51 4.05 -4.99 -7.05
CA SER A 51 3.91 -6.41 -6.71
C SER A 51 4.19 -7.31 -7.92
N ALA A 52 3.64 -6.98 -9.09
CA ALA A 52 3.89 -7.73 -10.32
C ALA A 52 5.37 -7.64 -10.77
N ARG A 53 5.98 -6.45 -10.71
CA ARG A 53 7.39 -6.23 -11.14
C ARG A 53 8.40 -6.92 -10.23
N THR A 54 8.13 -6.96 -8.92
CA THR A 54 9.05 -7.54 -7.94
C THR A 54 8.69 -8.96 -7.55
N LEU A 55 7.62 -9.52 -8.11
CA LEU A 55 7.07 -10.82 -7.72
C LEU A 55 6.73 -10.90 -6.22
N PHE A 56 6.42 -9.75 -5.60
CA PHE A 56 6.05 -9.69 -4.20
C PHE A 56 4.60 -10.17 -4.04
N ASN A 57 4.42 -11.31 -3.39
CA ASN A 57 3.14 -12.02 -3.41
C ASN A 57 2.05 -11.32 -2.55
N PRO A 58 0.76 -11.64 -2.78
CA PRO A 58 -0.35 -11.04 -2.03
C PRO A 58 -0.30 -11.29 -0.51
N ILE A 59 0.34 -12.39 -0.08
CA ILE A 59 0.51 -12.71 1.36
C ILE A 59 1.46 -11.69 2.01
N GLY A 60 2.53 -11.31 1.33
CA GLY A 60 3.44 -10.26 1.78
C GLY A 60 2.75 -8.92 1.92
N ILE A 61 1.92 -8.53 0.94
CA ILE A 61 1.11 -7.30 1.01
C ILE A 61 0.18 -7.35 2.23
N LYS A 62 -0.48 -8.48 2.46
CA LYS A 62 -1.31 -8.68 3.65
C LYS A 62 -0.52 -8.48 4.95
N TYR A 63 0.70 -9.02 5.05
CA TYR A 63 1.54 -8.80 6.22
C TYR A 63 1.92 -7.34 6.43
N LEU A 64 2.18 -6.57 5.36
CA LEU A 64 2.44 -5.13 5.48
C LEU A 64 1.21 -4.37 5.99
N ILE A 65 0.03 -4.70 5.48
CA ILE A 65 -1.24 -4.09 5.92
C ILE A 65 -1.55 -4.45 7.38
N ASP A 66 -1.26 -5.69 7.77
CA ASP A 66 -1.42 -6.18 9.15
C ASP A 66 -0.27 -5.71 10.08
N LEU A 67 0.65 -4.86 9.60
CA LEU A 67 1.85 -4.38 10.30
C LEU A 67 2.74 -5.51 10.85
N ASN A 68 2.67 -6.69 10.25
CA ASN A 68 3.50 -7.84 10.58
C ASN A 68 4.80 -7.82 9.75
N PHE A 69 5.65 -6.83 10.02
CA PHE A 69 6.88 -6.59 9.25
C PHE A 69 7.85 -7.77 9.31
N ASN A 70 7.88 -8.52 10.41
CA ASN A 70 8.70 -9.73 10.55
C ASN A 70 8.27 -10.83 9.56
N ALA A 71 6.96 -10.99 9.34
CA ALA A 71 6.45 -11.93 8.36
C ALA A 71 6.63 -11.41 6.93
N ALA A 72 6.42 -10.11 6.70
CA ALA A 72 6.65 -9.47 5.40
C ALA A 72 8.11 -9.61 4.95
N GLN A 73 9.07 -9.43 5.85
CA GLN A 73 10.51 -9.53 5.55
C GLN A 73 10.92 -10.95 5.10
N ARG A 74 10.18 -11.98 5.50
CA ARG A 74 10.42 -13.37 5.07
C ARG A 74 9.94 -13.65 3.65
N ILE A 75 9.12 -12.77 3.10
CA ILE A 75 8.69 -12.86 1.70
C ILE A 75 9.81 -12.30 0.82
N PRO A 76 10.25 -13.03 -0.22
CA PRO A 76 11.25 -12.53 -1.16
C PRO A 76 10.84 -11.19 -1.78
N ASN A 77 11.83 -10.33 -2.05
CA ASN A 77 11.68 -9.05 -2.74
C ASN A 77 10.78 -8.01 -2.03
N HIS A 78 10.49 -8.17 -0.74
CA HIS A 78 9.74 -7.19 0.06
C HIS A 78 10.39 -5.79 0.04
N ASP A 79 11.72 -5.76 0.05
CA ASP A 79 12.54 -4.55 0.08
C ASP A 79 12.52 -3.82 -1.28
N CYS A 80 12.66 -4.56 -2.38
CA CYS A 80 12.55 -4.01 -3.72
C CYS A 80 11.11 -3.61 -4.08
N PHE A 81 10.12 -4.28 -3.49
CA PHE A 81 8.72 -3.85 -3.57
C PHE A 81 8.54 -2.45 -2.99
N GLU A 82 9.01 -2.20 -1.77
CA GLU A 82 8.93 -0.88 -1.15
C GLU A 82 9.68 0.19 -1.97
N LYS A 83 10.88 -0.13 -2.47
CA LYS A 83 11.61 0.78 -3.36
C LYS A 83 10.77 1.17 -4.58
N CYS A 84 10.16 0.18 -5.23
CA CYS A 84 9.30 0.42 -6.39
C CYS A 84 8.11 1.32 -6.01
N VAL A 85 7.46 1.07 -4.88
CA VAL A 85 6.32 1.87 -4.40
C VAL A 85 6.75 3.32 -4.17
N PHE A 86 7.82 3.55 -3.38
CA PHE A 86 8.35 4.88 -3.11
C PHE A 86 8.61 5.68 -4.38
N GLN A 87 9.29 5.07 -5.35
CA GLN A 87 9.65 5.71 -6.61
C GLN A 87 8.43 5.96 -7.50
N SER A 88 7.50 5.00 -7.59
CA SER A 88 6.37 5.06 -8.52
C SER A 88 5.26 6.00 -8.03
N ILE A 89 5.03 6.07 -6.71
CA ILE A 89 4.10 7.06 -6.15
C ILE A 89 4.75 8.46 -6.09
N GLY A 90 6.08 8.52 -6.08
CA GLY A 90 6.87 9.75 -6.05
C GLY A 90 6.97 10.36 -4.65
N THR A 91 7.03 9.52 -3.61
CA THR A 91 7.32 9.95 -2.22
C THR A 91 8.83 10.06 -1.96
N VAL A 92 9.65 9.45 -2.82
CA VAL A 92 11.09 9.75 -2.95
C VAL A 92 11.34 10.46 -4.27
N THR A 93 12.18 11.48 -4.25
CA THR A 93 12.54 12.31 -5.41
C THR A 93 14.05 12.52 -5.44
N PRO A 94 14.66 12.89 -6.59
CA PRO A 94 16.10 13.16 -6.66
C PRO A 94 16.61 14.19 -5.64
N THR A 95 15.72 15.06 -5.15
CA THR A 95 16.04 16.15 -4.20
C THR A 95 15.73 15.80 -2.74
N GLY A 96 15.02 14.72 -2.46
CA GLY A 96 14.60 14.38 -1.09
C GLY A 96 13.29 13.61 -1.01
N LEU A 97 12.79 13.46 0.22
CA LEU A 97 11.45 12.93 0.47
C LEU A 97 10.38 13.98 0.17
N ASP A 98 9.29 13.57 -0.47
CA ASP A 98 8.10 14.40 -0.61
C ASP A 98 7.21 14.22 0.64
N ASN A 99 7.53 15.00 1.68
CA ASN A 99 6.84 14.95 2.96
C ASN A 99 5.34 15.23 2.81
N ASN A 100 4.94 16.13 1.91
CA ASN A 100 3.54 16.47 1.67
C ASN A 100 2.79 15.26 1.10
N LYS A 101 3.38 14.56 0.14
CA LYS A 101 2.78 13.35 -0.43
C LYS A 101 2.72 12.20 0.58
N ILE A 102 3.73 12.04 1.43
CA ILE A 102 3.71 11.04 2.51
C ILE A 102 2.58 11.35 3.51
N LEU A 103 2.44 12.61 3.91
CA LEU A 103 1.35 13.03 4.81
C LEU A 103 -0.03 12.92 4.17
N ALA A 104 -0.16 13.21 2.87
CA ALA A 104 -1.40 13.02 2.13
C ALA A 104 -1.82 11.55 2.09
N LEU A 105 -0.88 10.62 1.87
CA LEU A 105 -1.14 9.18 1.96
C LEU A 105 -1.55 8.76 3.38
N ALA A 106 -0.87 9.27 4.41
CA ALA A 106 -1.27 9.04 5.80
C ALA A 106 -2.70 9.54 6.07
N ALA A 107 -3.06 10.73 5.57
CA ALA A 107 -4.41 11.28 5.73
C ALA A 107 -5.49 10.41 5.05
N ILE A 108 -5.18 9.78 3.92
CA ILE A 108 -6.11 8.93 3.17
C ILE A 108 -6.31 7.58 3.86
N PHE A 109 -5.22 6.93 4.30
CA PHE A 109 -5.25 5.52 4.72
C PHE A 109 -5.22 5.34 6.24
N GLN A 110 -4.62 6.29 6.98
CA GLN A 110 -4.43 6.23 8.42
C GLN A 110 -4.51 7.64 9.04
N PRO A 111 -5.63 8.38 8.89
CA PRO A 111 -5.73 9.78 9.30
C PRO A 111 -5.37 10.02 10.77
N GLN A 112 -5.62 9.04 11.63
CA GLN A 112 -5.26 9.06 13.05
C GLN A 112 -3.74 9.06 13.32
N THR A 113 -2.92 8.74 12.32
CA THR A 113 -1.45 8.63 12.44
C THR A 113 -0.70 9.84 11.94
N ILE A 114 -1.36 10.86 11.36
CA ILE A 114 -0.71 12.04 10.78
C ILE A 114 0.29 12.70 11.76
N PRO A 115 -0.05 12.97 13.04
CA PRO A 115 0.92 13.56 13.98
C PRO A 115 2.17 12.68 14.18
N GLN A 116 1.98 11.37 14.26
CA GLN A 116 3.06 10.40 14.37
C GLN A 116 3.89 10.36 13.09
N THR A 117 3.25 10.35 11.91
CA THR A 117 3.93 10.40 10.61
C THR A 117 4.80 11.64 10.48
N GLN A 118 4.36 12.82 10.96
CA GLN A 118 5.18 14.03 10.98
C GLN A 118 6.44 13.87 11.84
N ILE A 119 6.30 13.27 13.02
CA ILE A 119 7.43 12.97 13.91
C ILE A 119 8.39 11.96 13.24
N GLN A 120 7.87 10.93 12.59
CA GLN A 120 8.72 9.95 11.90
C GLN A 120 9.40 10.54 10.67
N LEU A 121 8.76 11.42 9.92
CA LEU A 121 9.41 12.13 8.80
C LEU A 121 10.63 12.92 9.29
N ALA A 122 10.51 13.63 10.42
CA ALA A 122 11.64 14.34 11.00
C ALA A 122 12.80 13.40 11.40
N LYS A 123 12.49 12.23 11.98
CA LYS A 123 13.50 11.26 12.42
C LYS A 123 14.13 10.46 11.29
N CYS A 124 13.35 10.09 10.28
CA CYS A 124 13.71 9.13 9.26
C CYS A 124 14.22 9.77 7.97
N SER A 125 14.03 11.09 7.80
CA SER A 125 14.46 11.82 6.59
C SER A 125 15.93 11.62 6.25
N SER A 126 16.81 11.53 7.25
CA SER A 126 18.25 11.31 7.09
C SER A 126 18.62 9.92 6.56
N LEU A 127 17.70 8.95 6.61
CA LEU A 127 17.91 7.61 6.04
C LEU A 127 17.79 7.61 4.51
N TYR A 128 17.16 8.64 3.94
CA TYR A 128 17.05 8.78 2.49
C TYR A 128 18.29 9.48 1.92
N ASN A 129 18.99 8.79 1.03
CA ASN A 129 20.04 9.36 0.21
C ASN A 129 19.73 9.07 -1.28
N PRO A 130 19.43 10.09 -2.10
CA PRO A 130 19.12 9.90 -3.52
C PRO A 130 20.20 9.13 -4.29
N ASN A 131 21.47 9.32 -3.92
CA ASN A 131 22.61 8.68 -4.58
C ASN A 131 22.83 7.22 -4.16
N ASN A 132 22.17 6.77 -3.09
CA ASN A 132 22.33 5.43 -2.53
C ASN A 132 20.99 4.84 -2.04
N PHE A 133 19.94 4.96 -2.85
CA PHE A 133 18.62 4.41 -2.53
C PHE A 133 18.40 3.04 -3.20
N ASP A 134 18.99 2.00 -2.62
CA ASP A 134 18.79 0.60 -3.01
C ASP A 134 17.57 -0.05 -2.32
N CYS A 135 17.31 -1.33 -2.58
CA CYS A 135 16.15 -2.03 -2.00
C CYS A 135 16.24 -2.09 -0.47
N ALA A 136 17.43 -2.39 0.07
CA ALA A 136 17.64 -2.46 1.51
C ALA A 136 17.43 -1.08 2.18
N ALA A 137 17.88 0.01 1.56
CA ALA A 137 17.64 1.38 2.02
C ALA A 137 16.15 1.72 2.00
N ALA A 138 15.41 1.32 0.97
CA ALA A 138 13.97 1.50 0.91
C ALA A 138 13.25 0.77 2.04
N TRP A 139 13.64 -0.47 2.34
CA TRP A 139 13.06 -1.21 3.46
C TRP A 139 13.34 -0.55 4.82
N ARG A 140 14.58 -0.08 5.05
CA ARG A 140 14.93 0.65 6.28
C ARG A 140 14.13 1.94 6.42
N LEU A 141 13.97 2.70 5.33
CA LEU A 141 13.16 3.91 5.32
C LEU A 141 11.70 3.59 5.62
N TYR A 142 11.12 2.56 4.98
CA TYR A 142 9.76 2.11 5.22
C TYR A 142 9.54 1.75 6.69
N LEU A 143 10.39 0.91 7.28
CA LEU A 143 10.28 0.51 8.69
C LEU A 143 10.39 1.70 9.63
N CYS A 144 11.30 2.65 9.35
CA CYS A 144 11.44 3.85 10.15
C CYS A 144 10.16 4.72 10.07
N LEU A 145 9.57 4.90 8.88
CA LEU A 145 8.33 5.66 8.72
C LEU A 145 7.14 5.01 9.44
N GLN A 146 7.09 3.67 9.53
CA GLN A 146 6.01 2.95 10.20
C GLN A 146 6.19 2.87 11.73
N ASN A 147 7.41 2.62 12.22
CA ASN A 147 7.66 2.27 13.62
C ASN A 147 8.57 3.26 14.37
N GLY A 148 9.21 4.20 13.68
CA GLY A 148 10.13 5.17 14.27
C GLY A 148 11.47 4.63 14.75
N GLU A 149 11.79 3.37 14.45
CA GLU A 149 13.09 2.77 14.70
C GLU A 149 13.69 2.29 13.37
N SER A 150 14.97 2.60 13.15
CA SER A 150 15.74 2.26 11.96
C SER A 150 16.34 0.85 11.98
N THR A 151 16.10 0.09 13.05
CA THR A 151 16.60 -1.27 13.25
C THR A 151 15.43 -2.20 13.50
N LEU A 152 15.52 -3.41 12.97
CA LEU A 152 14.61 -4.54 13.21
C LEU A 152 14.61 -4.96 14.70
N SER A 153 14.10 -4.09 15.57
CA SER A 153 13.78 -4.41 16.96
C SER A 153 12.28 -4.69 17.04
N GLN A 154 11.92 -5.78 17.72
CA GLN A 154 10.55 -6.26 17.86
C GLN A 154 9.54 -5.14 18.16
N PRO A 155 8.32 -5.18 17.58
CA PRO A 155 7.31 -4.16 17.83
C PRO A 155 6.97 -4.08 19.32
N LYS A 156 7.25 -2.93 19.93
CA LYS A 156 6.71 -2.57 21.24
C LYS A 156 5.41 -1.76 21.07
N ALA A 157 4.31 -2.51 21.23
CA ALA A 157 2.99 -2.06 21.71
C ALA A 157 2.00 -1.42 20.69
N PRO A 158 0.71 -1.24 21.03
CA PRO A 158 -0.36 -2.18 20.63
C PRO A 158 -1.53 -1.47 19.93
N THR A 159 -1.86 -1.81 18.69
CA THR A 159 -3.06 -1.26 18.02
C THR A 159 -3.74 -2.29 17.11
N CYS A 160 -4.09 -3.43 17.69
CA CYS A 160 -5.06 -4.38 17.11
C CYS A 160 -6.42 -4.18 17.79
N ALA A 161 -7.35 -3.47 17.13
CA ALA A 161 -8.79 -3.63 17.40
C ALA A 161 -9.66 -3.07 16.25
N VAL A 162 -9.31 -1.93 15.68
CA VAL A 162 -10.24 -1.18 14.81
C VAL A 162 -10.17 -1.59 13.33
N VAL A 163 -8.99 -1.99 12.82
CA VAL A 163 -8.83 -2.39 11.40
C VAL A 163 -9.46 -3.76 11.09
N ARG A 164 -9.59 -4.63 12.11
CA ARG A 164 -10.22 -5.96 11.96
C ARG A 164 -11.73 -5.91 11.67
N ALA A 165 -12.39 -4.77 11.97
CA ALA A 165 -13.83 -4.60 11.76
C ALA A 165 -14.18 -4.04 10.37
N ALA A 166 -13.22 -3.45 9.66
CA ALA A 166 -13.48 -2.82 8.36
C ALA A 166 -13.29 -3.77 7.17
N TRP A 167 -12.77 -4.99 7.40
CA TRP A 167 -12.38 -5.96 6.38
C TRP A 167 -13.05 -7.34 6.50
N ASN A 168 -14.05 -7.46 7.38
CA ASN A 168 -15.05 -8.53 7.33
C ASN A 168 -16.33 -8.01 6.70
#